data_AF-A0A1Q5MYL3-F1
#
_entry.id   AF-A0A1Q5MYL3-F1
#
_cell.length_a   1.000
_cell.length_b   1.000
_cell.length_c   1.000
_cell.angle_alpha   90.00
_cell.angle_beta   90.00
_cell.angle_gamma   90.00
#
_symmetry.space_group_name_H-M   'P 1'
#
loop_
_entity.id
_entity.type
_entity.pdbx_description
1 polymer ?
#
loop_
_entity_poly.entity_id
_entity_poly.type
_entity_poly.pdbx_seq_one_letter_code
_entity_poly.pdbx_strand_id
1 'polypeptide(L)'
;MTSEEPDTSRGARRRPPWAVGAVAAAVLLTGGGTAYWASTAYGDAGSGRGTQKGAASAARDAGSPSGPGIAPGEPDPSGGGVVYRADVALPQAPASAPRFSASGEVTSAEVARLAAALGIQGEPRQSGDGWLAGEGADGSGPRLTVTRTAPGTWSFSRFQGRGDGSGSGAGDACVRGKDTCGPATLPGGSGNGEAGAGEPVSEEAAKAAAAPVLAAAGQSGARLDARLLQGSVRVVTADPVVGGLPTQGWSTKVSVAGDGAVLAGSGELKAPVRASDQPVVGATEALARLNAKSGGSDGTGPGPSGCATSVPLDPDHPVGATDTPPCNPEPRPMKPPRTETVKGAALGLVPGSVDGSRGLVPAWLFEVAGQGGAPGHTVAQPAGEEDAPAPGGGRTVPGFSYAQADRQLTVNFWGGACSTYALEVREETAAVMVKITDTPDKPGRACIMLAEERSLTATLQQPLGDRKVVDATTGKALPGR
;
A
#
# COMPACT_ATOMS: atom_id res chain seq x y z
N MET A 1 -30.52 79.69 3.32
CA MET A 1 -30.85 78.26 3.26
C MET A 1 -30.55 77.71 4.65
N THR A 2 -31.47 77.85 5.62
CA THR A 2 -32.46 76.81 6.02
C THR A 2 -31.83 75.42 6.10
N SER A 3 -31.81 74.67 7.20
CA SER A 3 -32.23 74.79 8.61
C SER A 3 -31.52 73.59 9.30
N GLU A 4 -30.84 73.77 10.43
CA GLU A 4 -31.35 73.53 11.79
C GLU A 4 -31.59 72.01 12.10
N GLU A 5 -30.62 71.40 12.81
CA GLU A 5 -30.68 70.79 14.17
C GLU A 5 -32.09 70.48 14.78
N PRO A 6 -32.28 69.69 15.89
CA PRO A 6 -31.28 69.27 16.89
C PRO A 6 -31.52 67.90 17.62
N ASP A 7 -30.61 67.59 18.58
CA ASP A 7 -30.84 67.14 19.98
C ASP A 7 -31.89 66.04 20.34
N THR A 8 -31.80 65.20 21.37
CA THR A 8 -31.04 65.17 22.64
C THR A 8 -31.29 63.85 23.41
N SER A 9 -30.34 63.50 24.29
CA SER A 9 -30.50 63.05 25.70
C SER A 9 -31.19 61.72 26.12
N ARG A 10 -30.33 60.90 26.77
CA ARG A 10 -30.42 60.23 28.10
C ARG A 10 -31.72 59.53 28.55
N GLY A 11 -31.54 58.26 28.94
CA GLY A 11 -32.33 57.60 29.98
C GLY A 11 -31.65 56.35 30.52
N ALA A 12 -31.22 56.39 31.78
CA ALA A 12 -30.68 55.24 32.52
C ALA A 12 -31.72 54.74 33.53
N ARG A 13 -31.94 53.41 33.67
CA ARG A 13 -31.96 52.68 34.97
C ARG A 13 -32.40 51.20 34.90
N ARG A 14 -31.70 50.42 35.74
CA ARG A 14 -32.01 49.14 36.46
C ARG A 14 -31.67 47.78 35.79
N ARG A 15 -30.81 47.01 36.50
CA ARG A 15 -30.37 45.59 36.31
C ARG A 15 -31.13 44.68 37.33
N PRO A 16 -30.85 43.35 37.56
CA PRO A 16 -30.09 42.25 36.87
C PRO A 16 -30.95 40.90 36.86
N PRO A 17 -30.46 39.61 36.81
CA PRO A 17 -29.10 39.04 36.71
C PRO A 17 -28.92 37.78 35.77
N TRP A 18 -27.68 37.25 35.76
CA TRP A 18 -27.16 35.92 35.30
C TRP A 18 -27.17 35.51 33.81
N ALA A 19 -26.00 35.52 33.16
CA ALA A 19 -25.24 34.31 32.77
C ALA A 19 -23.96 34.67 31.97
N VAL A 20 -22.86 34.00 32.33
CA VAL A 20 -21.53 34.05 31.72
C VAL A 20 -21.45 33.00 30.61
N GLY A 21 -20.69 33.28 29.53
CA GLY A 21 -20.23 32.27 28.56
C GLY A 21 -19.80 32.93 27.24
N ALA A 22 -18.54 33.34 27.10
CA ALA A 22 -17.42 32.56 26.58
C ALA A 22 -17.23 32.76 25.06
N VAL A 23 -16.10 33.39 24.72
CA VAL A 23 -15.54 33.56 23.38
C VAL A 23 -15.07 32.20 22.88
N ALA A 24 -15.52 31.78 21.70
CA ALA A 24 -14.94 30.65 20.97
C ALA A 24 -14.53 31.12 19.56
N ALA A 25 -13.25 31.40 19.41
CA ALA A 25 -12.60 31.51 18.11
C ALA A 25 -12.34 30.08 17.60
N ALA A 26 -13.07 29.66 16.57
CA ALA A 26 -12.89 28.36 15.94
C ALA A 26 -11.75 28.43 14.91
N VAL A 27 -10.67 27.73 15.22
CA VAL A 27 -9.59 27.38 14.28
C VAL A 27 -10.06 26.18 13.46
N LEU A 28 -10.18 26.35 12.14
CA LEU A 28 -10.44 25.26 11.20
C LEU A 28 -9.16 24.46 11.00
N LEU A 29 -9.08 23.31 11.67
CA LEU A 29 -8.07 22.28 11.42
C LEU A 29 -8.45 21.52 10.14
N THR A 30 -7.58 21.65 9.14
CA THR A 30 -7.44 20.73 8.01
C THR A 30 -6.94 19.38 8.53
N GLY A 31 -7.90 18.51 8.87
CA GLY A 31 -7.64 17.09 9.15
C GLY A 31 -7.38 16.35 7.84
N GLY A 32 -6.13 15.94 7.64
CA GLY A 32 -5.74 14.99 6.59
C GLY A 32 -6.47 13.67 6.76
N GLY A 33 -7.14 13.24 5.69
CA GLY A 33 -7.83 11.96 5.61
C GLY A 33 -6.85 10.80 5.69
N THR A 34 -6.81 10.14 6.85
CA THR A 34 -6.31 8.77 6.95
C THR A 34 -7.37 7.85 6.37
N ALA A 35 -7.05 7.17 5.28
CA ALA A 35 -7.87 6.09 4.75
C ALA A 35 -7.88 4.91 5.73
N TYR A 36 -8.86 4.90 6.63
CA TYR A 36 -9.28 3.69 7.32
C TYR A 36 -10.11 2.86 6.33
N TRP A 37 -9.58 1.72 5.92
CA TRP A 37 -10.43 0.64 5.40
C TRP A 37 -11.17 0.03 6.59
N ALA A 38 -12.31 0.63 6.94
CA ALA A 38 -13.30 0.00 7.79
C ALA A 38 -14.23 -0.82 6.89
N SER A 39 -14.18 -2.14 7.05
CA SER A 39 -15.22 -3.06 6.61
C SER A 39 -16.56 -2.60 7.16
N THR A 40 -17.45 -2.13 6.30
CA THR A 40 -18.81 -1.73 6.67
C THR A 40 -19.65 -2.96 6.98
N ALA A 41 -19.95 -3.18 8.26
CA ALA A 41 -21.16 -3.84 8.69
C ALA A 41 -21.53 -3.31 10.09
N TYR A 42 -22.22 -2.18 10.13
CA TYR A 42 -23.06 -1.83 11.28
C TYR A 42 -24.48 -1.64 10.77
N GLY A 43 -25.35 -2.59 11.11
CA GLY A 43 -26.78 -2.39 11.16
C GLY A 43 -27.17 -2.43 12.63
N ASP A 44 -27.61 -1.29 13.16
CA ASP A 44 -28.23 -1.20 14.47
C ASP A 44 -29.75 -1.37 14.29
N ALA A 45 -30.34 -2.39 14.92
CA ALA A 45 -31.79 -2.54 15.01
C ALA A 45 -32.17 -3.47 16.18
N GLY A 46 -32.65 -2.84 17.26
CA GLY A 46 -33.97 -3.12 17.84
C GLY A 46 -34.25 -4.54 18.38
N SER A 47 -34.43 -4.61 19.69
CA SER A 47 -34.97 -5.75 20.44
C SER A 47 -36.17 -6.45 19.77
N GLY A 48 -36.02 -7.73 19.45
CA GLY A 48 -37.11 -8.62 19.03
C GLY A 48 -36.77 -10.06 19.37
N ARG A 49 -37.44 -10.61 20.38
CA ARG A 49 -37.23 -11.96 20.91
C ARG A 49 -37.85 -12.98 19.95
N GLY A 50 -37.04 -13.79 19.27
CA GLY A 50 -37.50 -14.86 18.39
C GLY A 50 -36.47 -16.00 18.30
N THR A 51 -36.81 -17.14 18.88
CA THR A 51 -36.02 -18.38 18.92
C THR A 51 -35.84 -18.98 17.52
N GLN A 52 -34.61 -19.00 16.99
CA GLN A 52 -34.27 -19.81 15.81
C GLN A 52 -33.09 -20.75 16.10
N LYS A 53 -33.32 -22.05 15.86
CA LYS A 53 -32.31 -23.12 15.94
C LYS A 53 -31.28 -22.92 14.83
N GLY A 54 -30.02 -22.72 15.19
CA GLY A 54 -28.91 -22.61 14.26
C GLY A 54 -28.73 -23.89 13.45
N ALA A 55 -28.81 -23.77 12.12
CA ALA A 55 -28.37 -24.81 11.21
C ALA A 55 -26.83 -24.85 11.26
N ALA A 56 -26.28 -25.96 11.76
CA ALA A 56 -24.85 -26.21 11.75
C ALA A 56 -24.34 -26.14 10.30
N SER A 57 -23.44 -25.20 10.02
CA SER A 57 -22.71 -25.18 8.75
C SER A 57 -21.78 -26.38 8.74
N ALA A 58 -22.04 -27.33 7.83
CA ALA A 58 -21.13 -28.44 7.60
C ALA A 58 -19.73 -27.90 7.27
N ALA A 59 -18.69 -28.51 7.85
CA ALA A 59 -17.30 -28.21 7.52
C ALA A 59 -17.13 -28.39 6.01
N ARG A 60 -16.78 -27.30 5.32
CA ARG A 60 -16.33 -27.38 3.93
C ARG A 60 -14.94 -28.00 3.97
N ASP A 61 -14.77 -29.15 3.32
CA ASP A 61 -13.44 -29.59 2.93
C ASP A 61 -12.81 -28.45 2.13
N ALA A 62 -11.72 -27.90 2.68
CA ALA A 62 -10.89 -26.95 1.96
C ALA A 62 -10.27 -27.72 0.78
N GLY A 63 -10.97 -27.72 -0.36
CA GLY A 63 -10.42 -28.20 -1.61
C GLY A 63 -9.04 -27.58 -1.80
N SER A 64 -8.06 -28.42 -2.16
CA SER A 64 -6.69 -27.97 -2.36
C SER A 64 -6.69 -26.73 -3.26
N PRO A 65 -6.03 -25.62 -2.86
CA PRO A 65 -5.98 -24.42 -3.66
C PRO A 65 -5.35 -24.77 -5.01
N SER A 66 -6.14 -24.70 -6.08
CA SER A 66 -5.67 -24.91 -7.45
C SER A 66 -5.35 -23.55 -8.07
N GLY A 67 -4.12 -23.11 -7.87
CA GLY A 67 -3.50 -21.96 -8.54
C GLY A 67 -2.14 -21.62 -7.93
N PRO A 68 -1.07 -21.37 -8.71
CA PRO A 68 0.17 -20.82 -8.16
C PRO A 68 -0.05 -19.30 -7.94
N GLY A 69 0.56 -18.63 -6.97
CA GLY A 69 1.66 -19.00 -6.11
C GLY A 69 2.12 -17.74 -5.37
N ILE A 70 3.04 -17.95 -4.44
CA ILE A 70 3.83 -16.89 -3.82
C ILE A 70 4.43 -16.00 -4.93
N ALA A 71 4.37 -14.68 -4.76
CA ALA A 71 4.89 -13.75 -5.75
C ALA A 71 6.38 -14.05 -5.99
N PRO A 72 6.88 -13.93 -7.24
CA PRO A 72 8.29 -14.15 -7.53
C PRO A 72 9.20 -13.33 -6.60
N GLY A 73 10.14 -13.99 -5.92
CA GLY A 73 11.02 -13.36 -4.94
C GLY A 73 10.47 -13.24 -3.51
N GLU A 74 9.20 -13.55 -3.26
CA GLU A 74 8.63 -13.53 -1.91
C GLU A 74 8.91 -14.85 -1.17
N PRO A 75 9.19 -14.82 0.15
CA PRO A 75 9.42 -16.03 0.93
C PRO A 75 8.22 -16.98 0.93
N ASP A 76 8.48 -18.29 0.86
CA ASP A 76 7.42 -19.30 0.91
C ASP A 76 6.87 -19.42 2.35
N PRO A 77 5.59 -19.10 2.59
CA PRO A 77 4.97 -19.19 3.92
C PRO A 77 4.80 -20.65 4.38
N SER A 78 4.93 -21.63 3.48
CA SER A 78 4.97 -23.06 3.83
C SER A 78 6.34 -23.55 4.30
N GLY A 79 7.35 -22.67 4.34
CA GLY A 79 8.65 -22.90 4.99
C GLY A 79 9.75 -23.44 4.09
N GLY A 80 9.51 -23.62 2.79
CA GLY A 80 10.56 -23.97 1.83
C GLY A 80 11.18 -22.73 1.19
N GLY A 81 12.33 -22.27 1.68
CA GLY A 81 13.05 -21.15 1.05
C GLY A 81 13.37 -21.39 -0.43
N VAL A 82 13.56 -20.33 -1.21
CA VAL A 82 14.04 -20.43 -2.60
C VAL A 82 15.51 -20.00 -2.63
N VAL A 83 16.36 -20.77 -3.30
CA VAL A 83 17.75 -20.42 -3.56
C VAL A 83 17.94 -20.24 -5.05
N TYR A 84 18.38 -19.06 -5.46
CA TYR A 84 18.68 -18.73 -6.84
C TYR A 84 20.15 -19.00 -7.16
N ARG A 85 20.39 -19.77 -8.22
CA ARG A 85 21.74 -20.10 -8.70
C ARG A 85 21.89 -19.63 -10.15
N ALA A 86 22.87 -18.77 -10.40
CA ALA A 86 23.26 -18.40 -11.75
C ALA A 86 23.98 -19.55 -12.46
N ASP A 87 23.56 -19.87 -13.68
CA ASP A 87 24.27 -20.79 -14.58
C ASP A 87 25.00 -20.07 -15.73
N VAL A 88 24.87 -18.74 -15.76
CA VAL A 88 25.57 -17.83 -16.67
C VAL A 88 26.50 -16.89 -15.89
N ALA A 89 27.50 -16.34 -16.58
CA ALA A 89 28.30 -15.25 -16.03
C ALA A 89 27.40 -14.02 -15.83
N LEU A 90 27.34 -13.53 -14.59
CA LEU A 90 26.57 -12.34 -14.26
C LEU A 90 27.34 -11.07 -14.70
N PRO A 91 26.63 -10.05 -15.22
CA PRO A 91 27.25 -8.82 -15.70
C PRO A 91 27.87 -7.99 -14.57
N GLN A 92 28.89 -7.21 -14.92
CA GLN A 92 29.48 -6.22 -14.02
C GLN A 92 28.57 -5.00 -13.90
N ALA A 93 28.54 -4.39 -12.70
CA ALA A 93 27.79 -3.17 -12.47
C ALA A 93 28.54 -1.94 -12.99
N PRO A 94 27.84 -0.89 -13.47
CA PRO A 94 28.40 0.45 -13.47
C PRO A 94 28.65 0.91 -12.03
N ALA A 95 29.49 1.95 -11.83
CA ALA A 95 29.75 2.49 -10.49
C ALA A 95 28.50 3.11 -9.84
N SER A 96 27.59 3.65 -10.66
CA SER A 96 26.34 4.25 -10.20
C SER A 96 25.23 4.08 -11.25
N ALA A 97 23.99 4.23 -10.83
CA ALA A 97 22.82 4.15 -11.69
C ALA A 97 21.75 5.19 -11.30
N PRO A 98 20.94 5.65 -12.27
CA PRO A 98 19.96 6.71 -12.04
C PRO A 98 18.76 6.22 -11.22
N ARG A 99 18.30 7.09 -10.32
CA ARG A 99 17.02 7.05 -9.63
C ARG A 99 16.03 8.00 -10.30
N PHE A 100 14.75 7.66 -10.26
CA PHE A 100 13.70 8.49 -10.83
C PHE A 100 12.61 8.77 -9.80
N SER A 101 12.20 10.02 -9.65
CA SER A 101 11.11 10.41 -8.75
C SER A 101 9.81 10.56 -9.54
N ALA A 102 8.69 10.16 -8.93
CA ALA A 102 7.38 10.57 -9.42
C ALA A 102 7.12 11.99 -8.93
N SER A 103 7.12 12.97 -9.83
CA SER A 103 6.87 14.37 -9.50
C SER A 103 6.07 15.09 -10.58
N GLY A 104 5.50 16.25 -10.20
CA GLY A 104 4.63 17.04 -11.05
C GLY A 104 3.15 16.62 -10.97
N GLU A 105 2.36 17.22 -11.84
CA GLU A 105 0.91 16.99 -11.93
C GLU A 105 0.52 16.40 -13.29
N VAL A 106 -0.53 15.58 -13.25
CA VAL A 106 -1.28 15.12 -14.42
C VAL A 106 -2.20 16.23 -14.88
N THR A 107 -2.08 16.58 -16.16
CA THR A 107 -2.90 17.59 -16.82
C THR A 107 -4.19 17.00 -17.38
N SER A 108 -5.23 17.83 -17.54
CA SER A 108 -6.47 17.40 -18.21
C SER A 108 -6.20 16.83 -19.62
N ALA A 109 -5.25 17.39 -20.36
CA ALA A 109 -4.89 16.91 -21.70
C ALA A 109 -4.27 15.50 -21.70
N GLU A 110 -3.47 15.15 -20.69
CA GLU A 110 -2.96 13.78 -20.51
C GLU A 110 -4.11 12.80 -20.23
N VAL A 111 -5.07 13.19 -19.37
CA VAL A 111 -6.25 12.36 -19.08
C VAL A 111 -7.17 12.23 -20.30
N ALA A 112 -7.39 13.30 -21.05
CA ALA A 112 -8.23 13.30 -22.24
C ALA A 112 -7.68 12.35 -23.31
N ARG A 113 -6.35 12.30 -23.47
CA ARG A 113 -5.68 11.37 -24.39
C ARG A 113 -5.93 9.91 -23.99
N LEU A 114 -5.79 9.59 -22.70
CA LEU A 114 -6.06 8.25 -22.18
C LEU A 114 -7.54 7.88 -22.31
N ALA A 115 -8.44 8.81 -21.97
CA ALA A 115 -9.89 8.65 -22.09
C ALA A 115 -10.30 8.33 -23.55
N ALA A 116 -9.75 9.07 -24.52
CA ALA A 116 -10.01 8.85 -25.94
C ALA A 116 -9.58 7.44 -26.39
N ALA A 117 -8.41 6.97 -25.95
CA ALA A 117 -7.93 5.62 -26.27
C ALA A 117 -8.78 4.50 -25.63
N LEU A 118 -9.48 4.81 -24.53
CA LEU A 118 -10.42 3.90 -23.86
C LEU A 118 -11.86 4.01 -24.42
N GLY A 119 -12.08 4.87 -25.42
CA GLY A 119 -13.38 5.11 -26.02
C GLY A 119 -14.34 5.90 -25.13
N ILE A 120 -13.82 6.66 -24.18
CA ILE A 120 -14.59 7.60 -23.36
C ILE A 120 -14.72 8.92 -24.12
N GLN A 121 -15.94 9.43 -24.22
CA GLN A 121 -16.24 10.73 -24.83
C GLN A 121 -16.37 11.81 -23.76
N GLY A 122 -16.10 13.07 -24.15
CA GLY A 122 -16.22 14.24 -23.29
C GLY A 122 -14.91 14.63 -22.58
N GLU A 123 -14.93 15.82 -21.98
CA GLU A 123 -13.75 16.36 -21.29
C GLU A 123 -13.60 15.79 -19.88
N PRO A 124 -12.37 15.46 -19.44
CA PRO A 124 -12.11 15.12 -18.06
C PRO A 124 -12.46 16.28 -17.12
N ARG A 125 -13.20 15.98 -16.06
CA ARG A 125 -13.55 16.93 -15.00
C ARG A 125 -12.70 16.68 -13.76
N GLN A 126 -12.36 17.74 -13.05
CA GLN A 126 -11.70 17.60 -11.75
C GLN A 126 -12.71 17.08 -10.71
N SER A 127 -12.31 16.11 -9.90
CA SER A 127 -13.11 15.51 -8.84
C SER A 127 -12.21 15.21 -7.64
N GLY A 128 -12.37 15.98 -6.56
CA GLY A 128 -11.45 15.95 -5.42
C GLY A 128 -10.00 16.21 -5.85
N ASP A 129 -9.09 15.33 -5.42
CA ASP A 129 -7.65 15.39 -5.74
C ASP A 129 -7.29 14.68 -7.07
N GLY A 130 -8.27 14.46 -7.93
CA GLY A 130 -8.09 13.73 -9.18
C GLY A 130 -8.91 14.25 -10.35
N TRP A 131 -8.80 13.52 -11.45
CA TRP A 131 -9.56 13.67 -12.67
C TRP A 131 -10.54 12.50 -12.81
N LEU A 132 -11.70 12.80 -13.37
CA LEU A 132 -12.73 11.83 -13.72
C LEU A 132 -13.13 12.07 -15.17
N ALA A 133 -13.13 11.01 -15.98
CA ALA A 133 -13.65 11.03 -17.34
C ALA A 133 -14.64 9.88 -17.55
N GLY A 134 -15.67 10.13 -18.35
CA GLY A 134 -16.80 9.22 -18.53
C GLY A 134 -17.81 9.33 -17.39
N GLU A 135 -18.56 8.25 -17.17
CA GLU A 135 -19.75 8.18 -16.30
C GLU A 135 -20.94 9.00 -16.83
N GLY A 136 -22.03 8.33 -17.17
CA GLY A 136 -23.31 8.96 -17.48
C GLY A 136 -23.91 9.63 -16.24
N ALA A 137 -24.87 10.54 -16.43
CA ALA A 137 -25.50 11.26 -15.32
C ALA A 137 -26.17 10.33 -14.28
N ASP A 138 -26.49 9.09 -14.65
CA ASP A 138 -27.05 8.04 -13.81
C ASP A 138 -25.99 7.14 -13.14
N GLY A 139 -24.70 7.49 -13.24
CA GLY A 139 -23.60 6.69 -12.72
C GLY A 139 -23.24 5.47 -13.58
N SER A 140 -23.88 5.29 -14.74
CA SER A 140 -23.64 4.15 -15.62
C SER A 140 -22.54 4.41 -16.66
N GLY A 141 -21.94 3.35 -17.19
CA GLY A 141 -21.00 3.43 -18.32
C GLY A 141 -19.51 3.38 -17.94
N PRO A 142 -18.62 3.62 -18.92
CA PRO A 142 -17.18 3.56 -18.71
C PRO A 142 -16.72 4.70 -17.81
N ARG A 143 -15.83 4.37 -16.86
CA ARG A 143 -15.30 5.30 -15.88
C ARG A 143 -13.78 5.23 -15.85
N LEU A 144 -13.13 6.38 -16.00
CA LEU A 144 -11.70 6.56 -15.81
C LEU A 144 -11.47 7.55 -14.68
N THR A 145 -10.72 7.14 -13.66
CA THR A 145 -10.24 8.01 -12.58
C THR A 145 -8.72 8.10 -12.64
N VAL A 146 -8.17 9.29 -12.41
CA VAL A 146 -6.71 9.54 -12.40
C VAL A 146 -6.35 10.45 -11.23
N THR A 147 -5.40 10.06 -10.38
CA THR A 147 -4.86 10.96 -9.35
C THR A 147 -4.15 12.14 -10.01
N ARG A 148 -4.36 13.36 -9.51
CA ARG A 148 -3.74 14.55 -10.10
C ARG A 148 -2.23 14.61 -9.84
N THR A 149 -1.78 14.21 -8.66
CA THR A 149 -0.37 14.19 -8.30
C THR A 149 0.34 12.99 -8.91
N ALA A 150 1.57 13.19 -9.40
CA ALA A 150 2.42 12.10 -9.85
C ALA A 150 2.56 11.00 -8.75
N PRO A 151 2.57 9.71 -9.12
CA PRO A 151 2.72 9.17 -10.47
C PRO A 151 1.45 9.18 -11.34
N GLY A 152 0.34 9.71 -10.83
CA GLY A 152 -0.89 9.83 -11.60
C GLY A 152 -1.56 8.48 -11.77
N THR A 153 -1.76 7.76 -10.66
CA THR A 153 -2.37 6.44 -10.67
C THR A 153 -3.75 6.51 -11.28
N TRP A 154 -3.99 5.69 -12.29
CA TRP A 154 -5.25 5.65 -13.01
C TRP A 154 -5.90 4.28 -12.94
N SER A 155 -7.23 4.28 -12.98
CA SER A 155 -8.03 3.07 -13.10
C SER A 155 -9.19 3.31 -14.05
N PHE A 156 -9.38 2.38 -14.96
CA PHE A 156 -10.47 2.31 -15.91
C PHE A 156 -11.31 1.07 -15.65
N SER A 157 -12.62 1.23 -15.69
CA SER A 157 -13.56 0.10 -15.73
C SER A 157 -14.72 0.43 -16.64
N ARG A 158 -15.09 -0.53 -17.49
CA ARG A 158 -16.31 -0.54 -18.27
C ARG A 158 -17.32 -1.33 -17.46
N PHE A 159 -18.02 -0.67 -16.53
CA PHE A 159 -18.97 -1.33 -15.63
C PHE A 159 -20.01 -2.09 -16.45
N GLN A 160 -20.10 -3.41 -16.26
CA GLN A 160 -21.12 -4.27 -16.90
C GLN A 160 -22.37 -4.48 -16.04
N GLY A 161 -22.61 -3.67 -14.99
CA GLY A 161 -23.88 -3.72 -14.27
C GLY A 161 -24.98 -2.95 -15.01
N ARG A 162 -25.28 -3.34 -16.26
CA ARG A 162 -26.61 -3.18 -16.87
C ARG A 162 -26.72 -4.02 -18.14
N GLY A 163 -27.50 -5.10 -18.09
CA GLY A 163 -27.90 -5.83 -19.29
C GLY A 163 -28.78 -7.04 -18.96
N ASP A 164 -30.02 -6.98 -19.44
CA ASP A 164 -31.02 -8.06 -19.64
C ASP A 164 -31.56 -8.93 -18.48
N GLY A 165 -31.22 -8.69 -17.20
CA GLY A 165 -31.83 -9.50 -16.12
C GLY A 165 -31.49 -11.00 -16.19
N SER A 166 -30.52 -11.39 -17.02
CA SER A 166 -29.97 -12.74 -17.12
C SER A 166 -28.48 -12.80 -16.74
N GLY A 167 -27.83 -11.68 -16.43
CA GLY A 167 -26.41 -11.62 -16.06
C GLY A 167 -26.18 -11.19 -14.61
N SER A 168 -25.32 -11.92 -13.91
CA SER A 168 -24.95 -11.91 -12.49
C SER A 168 -24.30 -10.62 -11.94
N GLY A 169 -24.89 -9.45 -12.19
CA GLY A 169 -24.65 -8.24 -11.41
C GLY A 169 -25.84 -8.00 -10.48
N ALA A 170 -25.71 -8.34 -9.20
CA ALA A 170 -26.75 -8.17 -8.21
C ALA A 170 -27.13 -6.68 -8.06
N GLY A 171 -28.14 -6.25 -8.81
CA GLY A 171 -28.99 -5.15 -8.38
C GLY A 171 -29.70 -5.56 -7.09
N ASP A 172 -30.07 -4.57 -6.28
CA ASP A 172 -30.80 -4.71 -5.02
C ASP A 172 -32.25 -5.19 -5.26
N ALA A 173 -32.40 -6.33 -5.94
CA ALA A 173 -33.68 -6.99 -6.24
C ALA A 173 -34.14 -7.85 -5.05
N CYS A 174 -33.84 -7.40 -3.83
CA CYS A 174 -34.43 -7.96 -2.64
C CYS A 174 -35.92 -7.57 -2.61
N VAL A 175 -36.80 -8.56 -2.53
CA VAL A 175 -38.24 -8.29 -2.44
C VAL A 175 -38.48 -7.52 -1.14
N ARG A 176 -38.98 -6.27 -1.26
CA ARG A 176 -39.33 -5.43 -0.11
C ARG A 176 -40.26 -6.19 0.85
N GLY A 177 -39.88 -6.28 2.12
CA GLY A 177 -40.65 -7.00 3.15
C GLY A 177 -40.33 -8.49 3.31
N LYS A 178 -39.22 -8.97 2.75
CA LYS A 178 -38.66 -10.30 3.08
C LYS A 178 -37.28 -10.17 3.72
N ASP A 179 -37.06 -10.94 4.78
CA ASP A 179 -35.81 -10.95 5.56
C ASP A 179 -34.64 -11.66 4.85
N THR A 180 -34.92 -12.25 3.69
CA THR A 180 -33.91 -12.87 2.82
C THR A 180 -34.10 -12.38 1.40
N CYS A 181 -33.06 -11.75 0.86
CA CYS A 181 -32.84 -11.82 -0.59
C CYS A 181 -32.64 -13.31 -0.86
N GLY A 182 -33.44 -13.91 -1.76
CA GLY A 182 -33.43 -15.37 -2.01
C GLY A 182 -32.01 -15.94 -2.19
N PRO A 183 -31.83 -17.27 -2.14
CA PRO A 183 -30.51 -17.89 -2.06
C PRO A 183 -29.55 -17.22 -3.03
N ALA A 184 -28.53 -16.56 -2.49
CA ALA A 184 -27.51 -15.92 -3.31
C ALA A 184 -26.94 -17.02 -4.20
N THR A 185 -27.21 -16.94 -5.50
CA THR A 185 -26.45 -17.68 -6.50
C THR A 185 -25.06 -17.07 -6.49
N LEU A 186 -24.24 -17.52 -5.54
CA LEU A 186 -22.81 -17.30 -5.57
C LEU A 186 -22.32 -17.84 -6.91
N PRO A 187 -21.55 -17.06 -7.70
CA PRO A 187 -20.93 -17.63 -8.88
C PRO A 187 -19.90 -18.68 -8.43
N GLY A 188 -20.21 -19.95 -8.66
CA GLY A 188 -19.24 -21.04 -8.60
C GLY A 188 -19.70 -22.26 -7.82
N GLY A 189 -19.99 -23.33 -8.55
CA GLY A 189 -20.14 -24.67 -7.99
C GLY A 189 -20.63 -25.66 -9.03
N SER A 190 -19.70 -26.18 -9.84
CA SER A 190 -19.82 -27.44 -10.59
C SER A 190 -21.20 -27.71 -11.23
N GLY A 191 -21.53 -26.95 -12.25
CA GLY A 191 -22.59 -27.30 -13.20
C GLY A 191 -22.05 -27.05 -14.60
N ASN A 192 -22.11 -28.07 -15.45
CA ASN A 192 -21.87 -27.96 -16.89
C ASN A 192 -22.98 -27.08 -17.53
N GLY A 193 -22.93 -25.79 -17.24
CA GLY A 193 -23.76 -24.77 -17.85
C GLY A 193 -22.86 -23.88 -18.68
N GLU A 194 -22.82 -24.15 -19.98
CA GLU A 194 -22.33 -23.24 -21.01
C GLU A 194 -23.19 -21.96 -21.01
N ALA A 195 -22.98 -21.08 -20.03
CA ALA A 195 -23.20 -19.67 -20.23
C ALA A 195 -21.93 -19.18 -20.91
N GLY A 196 -22.00 -18.91 -22.22
CA GLY A 196 -20.86 -18.69 -23.10
C GLY A 196 -19.84 -17.69 -22.58
N ALA A 197 -18.87 -18.17 -21.80
CA ALA A 197 -17.62 -17.48 -21.57
C ALA A 197 -16.84 -17.68 -22.87
N GLY A 198 -16.98 -16.73 -23.81
CA GLY A 198 -16.29 -16.76 -25.09
C GLY A 198 -14.80 -17.07 -24.89
N GLU A 199 -14.21 -17.81 -25.82
CA GLU A 199 -12.79 -18.14 -25.78
C GLU A 199 -11.97 -16.84 -25.65
N PRO A 200 -10.95 -16.78 -24.75
CA PRO A 200 -10.12 -15.60 -24.66
C PRO A 200 -9.43 -15.35 -26.00
N VAL A 201 -9.31 -14.09 -26.40
CA VAL A 201 -8.52 -13.70 -27.57
C VAL A 201 -7.09 -14.23 -27.49
N SER A 202 -6.38 -14.32 -28.62
CA SER A 202 -4.95 -14.65 -28.61
C SER A 202 -4.11 -13.58 -27.91
N GLU A 203 -2.86 -13.89 -27.56
CA GLU A 203 -1.94 -12.90 -26.99
C GLU A 203 -1.70 -11.72 -27.94
N GLU A 204 -1.54 -12.01 -29.23
CA GLU A 204 -1.30 -11.03 -30.27
C GLU A 204 -2.50 -10.09 -30.43
N ALA A 205 -3.72 -10.65 -30.43
CA ALA A 205 -4.95 -9.87 -30.50
C ALA A 205 -5.14 -8.99 -29.27
N ALA A 206 -4.86 -9.51 -28.06
CA ALA A 206 -4.92 -8.68 -26.85
C ALA A 206 -3.87 -7.56 -26.84
N LYS A 207 -2.63 -7.84 -27.27
CA LYS A 207 -1.57 -6.83 -27.40
C LYS A 207 -1.97 -5.73 -28.39
N ALA A 208 -2.57 -6.12 -29.53
CA ALA A 208 -3.09 -5.17 -30.51
C ALA A 208 -4.24 -4.31 -29.94
N ALA A 209 -5.17 -4.91 -29.19
CA ALA A 209 -6.26 -4.19 -28.54
C ALA A 209 -5.78 -3.23 -27.44
N ALA A 210 -4.73 -3.59 -26.70
CA ALA A 210 -4.14 -2.76 -25.65
C ALA A 210 -3.24 -1.63 -26.19
N ALA A 211 -2.70 -1.77 -27.41
CA ALA A 211 -1.69 -0.86 -27.96
C ALA A 211 -2.12 0.64 -27.96
N PRO A 212 -3.36 1.02 -28.32
CA PRO A 212 -3.78 2.42 -28.26
C PRO A 212 -3.76 2.98 -26.83
N VAL A 213 -4.18 2.18 -25.84
CA VAL A 213 -4.20 2.57 -24.42
C VAL A 213 -2.77 2.77 -23.92
N LEU A 214 -1.87 1.83 -24.24
CA LEU A 214 -0.45 1.91 -23.89
C LEU A 214 0.24 3.12 -24.55
N ALA A 215 -0.08 3.40 -25.81
CA ALA A 215 0.43 4.60 -26.48
C ALA A 215 -0.06 5.90 -25.82
N ALA A 216 -1.34 5.96 -25.42
CA ALA A 216 -1.88 7.11 -24.71
C ALA A 216 -1.24 7.29 -23.32
N ALA A 217 -0.88 6.20 -22.65
CA ALA A 217 -0.11 6.21 -21.41
C ALA A 217 1.40 6.49 -21.60
N GLY A 218 1.88 6.67 -22.84
CA GLY A 218 3.30 6.93 -23.14
C GLY A 218 4.20 5.69 -23.09
N GLN A 219 3.63 4.50 -23.23
CA GLN A 219 4.30 3.21 -23.02
C GLN A 219 4.39 2.34 -24.29
N SER A 220 4.41 2.95 -25.48
CA SER A 220 4.50 2.21 -26.75
C SER A 220 5.74 1.32 -26.89
N GLY A 221 6.83 1.64 -26.19
CA GLY A 221 8.06 0.86 -26.17
C GLY A 221 8.16 -0.16 -25.03
N ALA A 222 7.09 -0.35 -24.24
CA ALA A 222 7.09 -1.28 -23.12
C ALA A 222 7.18 -2.73 -23.58
N ARG A 223 7.85 -3.57 -22.79
CA ARG A 223 7.79 -5.03 -22.98
C ARG A 223 6.39 -5.50 -22.57
N LEU A 224 5.73 -6.26 -23.43
CA LEU A 224 4.36 -6.74 -23.20
C LEU A 224 4.34 -8.23 -22.84
N ASP A 225 3.62 -8.56 -21.77
CA ASP A 225 3.27 -9.92 -21.37
C ASP A 225 1.74 -10.08 -21.39
N ALA A 226 1.22 -11.03 -22.16
CA ALA A 226 -0.22 -11.30 -22.26
C ALA A 226 -0.57 -12.75 -21.90
N ARG A 227 0.31 -13.45 -21.18
CA ARG A 227 0.14 -14.85 -20.80
C ARG A 227 -0.95 -15.05 -19.75
N LEU A 228 -1.25 -14.02 -18.96
CA LEU A 228 -2.22 -14.10 -17.88
C LEU A 228 -3.67 -14.12 -18.40
N LEU A 229 -4.40 -15.15 -17.99
CA LEU A 229 -5.82 -15.35 -18.25
C LEU A 229 -6.62 -15.29 -16.96
N GLN A 230 -7.80 -14.65 -17.02
CA GLN A 230 -8.79 -14.58 -15.96
C GLN A 230 -10.16 -14.93 -16.56
N GLY A 231 -10.49 -16.23 -16.58
CA GLY A 231 -11.65 -16.72 -17.34
C GLY A 231 -11.46 -16.46 -18.84
N SER A 232 -12.43 -15.77 -19.47
CA SER A 232 -12.37 -15.32 -20.86
C SER A 232 -11.60 -14.02 -21.08
N VAL A 233 -11.09 -13.39 -20.01
CA VAL A 233 -10.37 -12.12 -20.07
C VAL A 233 -8.88 -12.37 -20.13
N ARG A 234 -8.21 -11.78 -21.12
CA ARG A 234 -6.75 -11.75 -21.21
C ARG A 234 -6.20 -10.46 -20.63
N VAL A 235 -5.17 -10.56 -19.79
CA VAL A 235 -4.52 -9.40 -19.18
C VAL A 235 -3.19 -9.13 -19.87
N VAL A 236 -3.06 -7.96 -20.48
CA VAL A 236 -1.82 -7.44 -21.02
C VAL A 236 -1.13 -6.61 -19.94
N THR A 237 0.05 -7.03 -19.52
CA THR A 237 0.95 -6.29 -18.63
C THR A 237 2.04 -5.63 -19.46
N ALA A 238 2.28 -4.35 -19.23
CA ALA A 238 3.29 -3.54 -19.89
C ALA A 238 4.22 -2.96 -18.82
N ASP A 239 5.51 -3.30 -18.89
CA ASP A 239 6.55 -2.70 -18.07
C ASP A 239 7.30 -1.65 -18.91
N PRO A 240 7.20 -0.35 -18.59
CA PRO A 240 7.82 0.72 -19.37
C PRO A 240 9.35 0.69 -19.26
N VAL A 241 10.01 1.29 -20.24
CA VAL A 241 11.45 1.58 -20.18
C VAL A 241 11.60 3.03 -19.69
N VAL A 242 12.30 3.23 -18.58
CA VAL A 242 12.51 4.55 -17.98
C VAL A 242 14.00 4.87 -17.99
N GLY A 243 14.37 5.98 -18.65
CA GLY A 243 15.78 6.38 -18.80
C GLY A 243 16.66 5.34 -19.50
N GLY A 244 16.08 4.53 -20.38
CA GLY A 244 16.77 3.43 -21.07
C GLY A 244 16.90 2.13 -20.27
N LEU A 245 16.37 2.09 -19.03
CA LEU A 245 16.41 0.91 -18.17
C LEU A 245 15.04 0.22 -18.12
N PRO A 246 14.97 -1.13 -18.15
CA PRO A 246 13.72 -1.86 -17.96
C PRO A 246 13.21 -1.69 -16.53
N THR A 247 11.90 -1.59 -16.35
CA THR A 247 11.27 -1.62 -15.03
C THR A 247 10.70 -2.99 -14.71
N GLN A 248 10.64 -3.35 -13.43
CA GLN A 248 9.86 -4.48 -12.93
C GLN A 248 8.91 -3.99 -11.83
N GLY A 249 7.61 -4.21 -12.01
CA GLY A 249 6.60 -3.84 -11.00
C GLY A 249 6.11 -2.39 -11.07
N TRP A 250 6.58 -1.61 -12.07
CA TRP A 250 6.01 -0.31 -12.45
C TRP A 250 5.09 -0.48 -13.66
N SER A 251 4.17 -1.44 -13.57
CA SER A 251 3.45 -1.95 -14.74
C SER A 251 2.15 -1.22 -15.01
N THR A 252 1.78 -1.07 -16.28
CA THR A 252 0.39 -0.87 -16.70
C THR A 252 -0.27 -2.20 -17.04
N LYS A 253 -1.52 -2.39 -16.63
CA LYS A 253 -2.31 -3.59 -16.93
C LYS A 253 -3.56 -3.21 -17.70
N VAL A 254 -3.87 -3.96 -18.76
CA VAL A 254 -5.06 -3.79 -19.59
C VAL A 254 -5.76 -5.13 -19.73
N SER A 255 -7.03 -5.19 -19.34
CA SER A 255 -7.87 -6.39 -19.42
C SER A 255 -8.72 -6.35 -20.68
N VAL A 256 -8.58 -7.37 -21.53
CA VAL A 256 -9.23 -7.49 -22.84
C VAL A 256 -10.18 -8.69 -22.82
N ALA A 257 -11.45 -8.46 -23.17
CA ALA A 257 -12.46 -9.52 -23.28
C ALA A 257 -12.24 -10.44 -24.49
N GLY A 258 -12.96 -11.56 -24.53
CA GLY A 258 -12.95 -12.51 -25.66
C GLY A 258 -13.43 -11.91 -27.00
N ASP A 259 -14.16 -10.79 -26.97
CA ASP A 259 -14.55 -10.02 -28.16
C ASP A 259 -13.50 -8.96 -28.58
N GLY A 260 -12.38 -8.85 -27.85
CA GLY A 260 -11.33 -7.87 -28.09
C GLY A 260 -11.56 -6.50 -27.45
N ALA A 261 -12.67 -6.28 -26.72
CA ALA A 261 -12.94 -5.02 -26.06
C ALA A 261 -12.10 -4.83 -24.78
N VAL A 262 -11.60 -3.61 -24.55
CA VAL A 262 -10.95 -3.25 -23.28
C VAL A 262 -12.02 -3.07 -22.19
N LEU A 263 -11.97 -3.94 -21.17
CA LEU A 263 -12.92 -3.97 -20.06
C LEU A 263 -12.43 -3.17 -18.85
N ALA A 264 -11.14 -3.25 -18.57
CA ALA A 264 -10.52 -2.60 -17.42
C ALA A 264 -9.07 -2.28 -17.71
N GLY A 265 -8.50 -1.36 -16.94
CA GLY A 265 -7.07 -1.09 -16.98
C GLY A 265 -6.63 -0.28 -15.78
N SER A 266 -5.35 -0.36 -15.45
CA SER A 266 -4.74 0.45 -14.41
C SER A 266 -3.26 0.68 -14.66
N GLY A 267 -2.71 1.74 -14.08
CA GLY A 267 -1.29 2.03 -14.16
C GLY A 267 -0.95 3.43 -13.66
N GLU A 268 0.18 3.93 -14.12
CA GLU A 268 0.70 5.25 -13.79
C GLU A 268 0.76 6.10 -15.07
N LEU A 269 0.22 7.32 -15.05
CA LEU A 269 0.12 8.17 -16.24
C LEU A 269 1.30 9.13 -16.38
N LYS A 270 1.88 9.58 -15.26
CA LYS A 270 3.02 10.50 -15.28
C LYS A 270 4.32 9.72 -15.32
N ALA A 271 5.13 9.97 -16.34
CA ALA A 271 6.46 9.40 -16.44
C ALA A 271 7.35 9.89 -15.27
N PRO A 272 8.06 8.99 -14.57
CA PRO A 272 9.04 9.37 -13.57
C PRO A 272 10.16 10.22 -14.18
N VAL A 273 10.62 11.23 -13.44
CA VAL A 273 11.71 12.13 -13.87
C VAL A 273 13.01 11.73 -13.20
N ARG A 274 14.14 11.88 -13.91
CA ARG A 274 15.46 11.55 -13.33
C ARG A 274 15.74 12.48 -12.15
N ALA A 275 16.05 11.90 -11.00
CA ALA A 275 16.28 12.64 -9.76
C ALA A 275 17.78 12.78 -9.46
N SER A 276 18.48 11.65 -9.29
CA SER A 276 19.89 11.59 -8.91
C SER A 276 20.46 10.22 -9.26
N ASP A 277 21.78 10.07 -9.24
CA ASP A 277 22.43 8.76 -9.33
C ASP A 277 22.75 8.23 -7.93
N GLN A 278 22.66 6.91 -7.74
CA GLN A 278 23.13 6.24 -6.52
C GLN A 278 24.23 5.22 -6.87
N PRO A 279 25.20 4.99 -5.97
CA PRO A 279 26.11 3.85 -6.09
C PRO A 279 25.33 2.53 -6.18
N VAL A 280 25.84 1.59 -6.98
CA VAL A 280 25.21 0.28 -7.14
C VAL A 280 26.17 -0.87 -6.97
N VAL A 281 25.68 -1.95 -6.38
CA VAL A 281 26.42 -3.19 -6.22
C VAL A 281 26.36 -4.09 -7.45
N GLY A 282 27.32 -5.00 -7.56
CA GLY A 282 27.39 -6.02 -8.61
C GLY A 282 26.21 -7.00 -8.60
N ALA A 283 25.88 -7.58 -9.75
CA ALA A 283 24.82 -8.59 -9.88
C ALA A 283 25.06 -9.81 -8.98
N THR A 284 26.31 -10.24 -8.81
CA THR A 284 26.68 -11.35 -7.91
C THR A 284 26.35 -11.03 -6.45
N GLU A 285 26.67 -9.82 -6.00
CA GLU A 285 26.38 -9.38 -4.64
C GLU A 285 24.86 -9.24 -4.43
N ALA A 286 24.15 -8.66 -5.38
CA ALA A 286 22.69 -8.57 -5.33
C ALA A 286 22.03 -9.96 -5.28
N LEU A 287 22.50 -10.93 -6.07
CA LEU A 287 21.99 -12.30 -6.01
C LEU A 287 22.23 -12.95 -4.64
N ALA A 288 23.39 -12.69 -4.02
CA ALA A 288 23.67 -13.14 -2.67
C ALA A 288 22.72 -12.51 -1.64
N ARG A 289 22.44 -11.20 -1.75
CA ARG A 289 21.46 -10.49 -0.90
C ARG A 289 20.05 -11.05 -1.08
N LEU A 290 19.65 -11.40 -2.31
CA LEU A 290 18.36 -12.02 -2.60
C LEU A 290 18.23 -13.37 -1.88
N ASN A 291 19.24 -14.24 -2.03
CA ASN A 291 19.26 -15.54 -1.36
C ASN A 291 19.27 -15.43 0.17
N ALA A 292 19.98 -14.45 0.72
CA ALA A 292 20.01 -14.21 2.17
C ALA A 292 18.64 -13.82 2.74
N LYS A 293 17.80 -13.10 1.99
CA LYS A 293 16.42 -12.75 2.40
C LYS A 293 15.46 -13.93 2.32
N SER A 294 15.69 -14.85 1.40
CA SER A 294 14.85 -16.04 1.19
C SER A 294 15.16 -17.18 2.16
N GLY A 295 16.31 -17.16 2.82
CA GLY A 295 16.57 -17.97 4.01
C GLY A 295 15.76 -17.40 5.17
N GLY A 296 14.67 -18.07 5.55
CA GLY A 296 13.97 -17.75 6.79
C GLY A 296 14.96 -17.73 7.97
N SER A 297 14.58 -17.09 9.08
CA SER A 297 15.39 -17.12 10.31
C SER A 297 15.78 -18.57 10.65
N ASP A 298 16.99 -18.78 11.18
CA ASP A 298 17.64 -20.07 11.43
C ASP A 298 16.92 -20.96 12.48
N GLY A 299 15.59 -21.13 12.39
CA GLY A 299 14.76 -21.89 13.32
C GLY A 299 14.78 -21.38 14.76
N THR A 300 15.46 -20.26 15.04
CA THR A 300 15.73 -19.73 16.39
C THR A 300 14.87 -18.52 16.74
N GLY A 301 14.12 -17.96 15.78
CA GLY A 301 13.09 -16.97 16.06
C GLY A 301 11.77 -17.66 16.45
N PRO A 302 10.97 -17.08 17.36
CA PRO A 302 9.59 -17.54 17.54
C PRO A 302 8.88 -17.28 16.22
N GLY A 303 8.71 -18.33 15.41
CA GLY A 303 7.87 -18.26 14.21
C GLY A 303 6.44 -17.86 14.59
N PRO A 304 5.54 -17.67 13.63
CA PRO A 304 4.11 -17.50 13.91
C PRO A 304 3.52 -18.82 14.45
N SER A 305 3.87 -19.18 15.68
CA SER A 305 3.21 -20.17 16.53
C SER A 305 2.36 -19.41 17.54
N GLY A 306 1.58 -18.45 17.06
CA GLY A 306 0.44 -17.93 17.79
C GLY A 306 -0.78 -18.69 17.28
N CYS A 307 -1.21 -19.72 17.99
CA CYS A 307 -2.57 -20.21 17.81
C CYS A 307 -3.49 -19.03 18.08
N ALA A 308 -4.17 -18.53 17.06
CA ALA A 308 -5.24 -17.57 17.26
C ALA A 308 -6.27 -18.25 18.18
N THR A 309 -6.41 -17.77 19.41
CA THR A 309 -7.48 -18.25 20.29
C THR A 309 -8.79 -17.74 19.72
N SER A 310 -9.70 -18.65 19.37
CA SER A 310 -11.05 -18.29 18.97
C SER A 310 -11.72 -17.48 20.08
N VAL A 311 -12.27 -16.31 19.74
CA VAL A 311 -13.14 -15.55 20.64
C VAL A 311 -14.46 -16.34 20.77
N PRO A 312 -15.00 -16.58 21.98
CA PRO A 312 -16.25 -17.33 22.13
C PRO A 312 -17.39 -16.64 21.36
N LEU A 313 -18.17 -17.44 20.62
CA LEU A 313 -19.36 -16.96 19.89
C LEU A 313 -20.55 -16.66 20.82
N ASP A 314 -20.45 -17.00 22.11
CA ASP A 314 -21.47 -16.77 23.14
C ASP A 314 -20.81 -16.22 24.42
N PRO A 315 -21.18 -15.02 24.89
CA PRO A 315 -20.62 -14.41 26.10
C PRO A 315 -20.96 -15.15 27.40
N ASP A 316 -21.97 -16.03 27.41
CA ASP A 316 -22.41 -16.74 28.63
C ASP A 316 -21.79 -18.14 28.79
N HIS A 317 -21.00 -18.60 27.82
CA HIS A 317 -20.31 -19.90 27.87
C HIS A 317 -18.78 -19.72 27.84
N PRO A 318 -18.11 -19.63 29.01
CA PRO A 318 -16.66 -19.60 29.04
C PRO A 318 -16.11 -20.95 28.55
N VAL A 319 -15.32 -20.92 27.48
CA VAL A 319 -14.53 -22.10 27.06
C VAL A 319 -13.57 -22.47 28.19
N GLY A 320 -13.64 -23.71 28.67
CA GLY A 320 -12.71 -24.20 29.67
C GLY A 320 -11.29 -24.27 29.09
N ALA A 321 -10.26 -24.06 29.90
CA ALA A 321 -8.86 -24.18 29.48
C ALA A 321 -8.50 -25.56 28.86
N THR A 322 -9.36 -26.56 29.04
CA THR A 322 -9.25 -27.92 28.50
C THR A 322 -9.97 -28.14 27.18
N ASP A 323 -10.82 -27.21 26.72
CA ASP A 323 -11.60 -27.32 25.48
C ASP A 323 -10.86 -26.76 24.25
N THR A 324 -9.66 -26.22 24.46
CA THR A 324 -8.77 -25.87 23.36
C THR A 324 -8.11 -27.16 22.87
N PRO A 325 -8.35 -27.62 21.63
CA PRO A 325 -7.59 -28.74 21.09
C PRO A 325 -6.11 -28.42 21.23
N PRO A 326 -5.26 -29.37 21.69
CA PRO A 326 -3.85 -29.08 21.91
C PRO A 326 -3.26 -28.53 20.62
N CYS A 327 -2.70 -27.32 20.69
CA CYS A 327 -1.87 -26.81 19.62
C CYS A 327 -0.72 -27.79 19.47
N ASN A 328 -0.79 -28.70 18.51
CA ASN A 328 0.30 -29.61 18.23
C ASN A 328 1.45 -28.76 17.66
N PRO A 329 2.51 -28.47 18.45
CA PRO A 329 3.59 -27.60 18.04
C PRO A 329 4.72 -28.44 17.41
N GLU A 330 4.42 -29.65 16.94
CA GLU A 330 5.37 -30.43 16.16
C GLU A 330 5.90 -29.55 15.04
N PRO A 331 7.24 -29.40 14.91
CA PRO A 331 7.82 -28.67 13.80
C PRO A 331 7.28 -29.29 12.53
N ARG A 332 6.41 -28.56 11.82
CA ARG A 332 6.00 -28.98 10.49
C ARG A 332 7.30 -29.19 9.70
N PRO A 333 7.54 -30.39 9.13
CA PRO A 333 8.76 -30.63 8.38
C PRO A 333 8.91 -29.53 7.34
N MET A 334 9.92 -28.66 7.53
CA MET A 334 10.20 -27.62 6.56
C MET A 334 10.63 -28.30 5.28
N LYS A 335 9.95 -27.98 4.18
CA LYS A 335 10.36 -28.49 2.87
C LYS A 335 11.78 -27.98 2.60
N PRO A 336 12.71 -28.82 2.09
CA PRO A 336 14.03 -28.34 1.74
C PRO A 336 13.93 -27.20 0.72
N PRO A 337 14.84 -26.22 0.78
CA PRO A 337 14.79 -25.10 -0.12
C PRO A 337 14.92 -25.56 -1.57
N ARG A 338 14.07 -25.03 -2.45
CA ARG A 338 14.14 -25.35 -3.87
C ARG A 338 15.17 -24.45 -4.55
N THR A 339 15.91 -25.02 -5.48
CA THR A 339 16.87 -24.25 -6.28
C THR A 339 16.24 -23.85 -7.61
N GLU A 340 16.29 -22.56 -7.92
CA GLU A 340 15.86 -22.01 -9.20
C GLU A 340 17.06 -21.46 -9.98
N THR A 341 17.07 -21.67 -11.29
CA THR A 341 18.20 -21.34 -12.16
C THR A 341 18.04 -19.95 -12.75
N VAL A 342 19.00 -19.06 -12.49
CA VAL A 342 19.08 -17.73 -13.10
C VAL A 342 19.85 -17.82 -14.42
N LYS A 343 19.15 -17.52 -15.52
CA LYS A 343 19.63 -17.60 -16.92
C LYS A 343 20.16 -16.27 -17.45
N GLY A 344 19.88 -15.18 -16.75
CA GLY A 344 20.26 -13.84 -17.18
C GLY A 344 20.08 -12.85 -16.04
N ALA A 345 20.77 -11.72 -16.16
CA ALA A 345 20.59 -10.58 -15.26
C ALA A 345 20.76 -9.29 -16.04
N ALA A 346 19.92 -8.31 -15.75
CA ALA A 346 20.01 -6.96 -16.30
C ALA A 346 19.87 -5.93 -15.19
N LEU A 347 20.61 -4.83 -15.29
CA LEU A 347 20.37 -3.67 -14.45
C LEU A 347 19.09 -2.98 -14.94
N GLY A 348 18.15 -2.79 -14.03
CA GLY A 348 16.86 -2.20 -14.28
C GLY A 348 16.41 -1.35 -13.10
N LEU A 349 15.09 -1.16 -13.00
CA LEU A 349 14.46 -0.29 -12.03
C LEU A 349 13.28 -1.00 -11.36
N VAL A 350 13.08 -0.75 -10.07
CA VAL A 350 11.90 -1.22 -9.32
C VAL A 350 11.26 -0.07 -8.53
N PRO A 351 9.95 -0.16 -8.20
CA PRO A 351 9.32 0.79 -7.29
C PRO A 351 10.09 0.90 -5.98
N GLY A 352 10.34 2.14 -5.55
CA GLY A 352 11.04 2.44 -4.30
C GLY A 352 10.75 3.85 -3.82
N SER A 353 11.50 4.28 -2.80
CA SER A 353 11.48 5.66 -2.29
C SER A 353 12.70 6.41 -2.81
N VAL A 354 12.48 7.62 -3.32
CA VAL A 354 13.51 8.55 -3.78
C VAL A 354 13.23 9.88 -3.08
N ASP A 355 14.13 10.29 -2.20
CA ASP A 355 14.04 11.54 -1.42
C ASP A 355 12.68 11.67 -0.69
N GLY A 356 12.19 10.56 -0.12
CA GLY A 356 10.93 10.48 0.62
C GLY A 356 9.67 10.38 -0.24
N SER A 357 9.81 10.44 -1.57
CA SER A 357 8.70 10.33 -2.53
C SER A 357 8.72 8.98 -3.25
N ARG A 358 7.56 8.53 -3.74
CA ARG A 358 7.47 7.32 -4.57
C ARG A 358 8.27 7.53 -5.86
N GLY A 359 8.99 6.51 -6.28
CA GLY A 359 9.81 6.57 -7.47
C GLY A 359 10.32 5.21 -7.90
N LEU A 360 11.40 5.22 -8.68
CA LEU A 360 12.10 4.05 -9.18
C LEU A 360 13.55 4.09 -8.72
N VAL A 361 14.01 2.98 -8.17
CA VAL A 361 15.39 2.79 -7.73
C VAL A 361 16.07 1.69 -8.55
N PRO A 362 17.38 1.81 -8.81
CA PRO A 362 18.19 0.75 -9.44
C PRO A 362 18.02 -0.61 -8.78
N ALA A 363 17.86 -1.65 -9.60
CA ALA A 363 17.74 -3.04 -9.19
C ALA A 363 18.35 -3.99 -10.22
N TRP A 364 18.82 -5.14 -9.75
CA TRP A 364 19.13 -6.27 -10.61
C TRP A 364 17.88 -7.09 -10.86
N LEU A 365 17.54 -7.25 -12.14
CA LEU A 365 16.44 -8.07 -12.62
C LEU A 365 17.02 -9.42 -13.08
N PHE A 366 16.77 -10.47 -12.32
CA PHE A 366 17.24 -11.82 -12.59
C PHE A 366 16.17 -12.60 -13.37
N GLU A 367 16.53 -13.08 -14.55
CA GLU A 367 15.68 -13.95 -15.37
C GLU A 367 15.83 -15.39 -14.89
N VAL A 368 14.75 -15.94 -14.33
CA VAL A 368 14.70 -17.29 -13.77
C VAL A 368 14.06 -18.25 -14.76
N ALA A 369 14.70 -19.40 -14.97
CA ALA A 369 14.20 -20.45 -15.83
C ALA A 369 12.87 -21.00 -15.35
N GLY A 370 11.96 -21.23 -16.28
CA GLY A 370 10.74 -22.00 -16.01
C GLY A 370 11.06 -23.45 -15.64
N GLN A 371 10.22 -24.05 -14.79
CA GLN A 371 10.33 -25.46 -14.40
C GLN A 371 8.99 -26.16 -14.62
N GLY A 372 9.03 -27.45 -15.01
CA GLY A 372 7.83 -28.28 -15.12
C GLY A 372 6.77 -27.79 -16.12
N GLY A 373 7.18 -27.13 -17.20
CA GLY A 373 6.28 -26.54 -18.19
C GLY A 373 5.74 -25.15 -17.83
N ALA A 374 6.04 -24.64 -16.63
CA ALA A 374 5.77 -23.25 -16.29
C ALA A 374 6.71 -22.31 -17.06
N PRO A 375 6.24 -21.10 -17.42
CA PRO A 375 7.12 -20.11 -18.03
C PRO A 375 8.20 -19.61 -17.05
N GLY A 376 9.29 -19.10 -17.61
CA GLY A 376 10.27 -18.33 -16.84
C GLY A 376 9.66 -17.03 -16.29
N HIS A 377 10.26 -16.52 -15.23
CA HIS A 377 9.82 -15.31 -14.54
C HIS A 377 11.02 -14.44 -14.16
N THR A 378 10.75 -13.20 -13.73
CA THR A 378 11.79 -12.26 -13.30
C THR A 378 11.68 -12.03 -11.80
N VAL A 379 12.82 -12.07 -11.11
CA VAL A 379 12.94 -11.69 -9.71
C VAL A 379 13.84 -10.47 -9.61
N ALA A 380 13.41 -9.46 -8.86
CA ALA A 380 14.14 -8.22 -8.73
C ALA A 380 14.76 -8.07 -7.34
N GLN A 381 15.97 -7.54 -7.27
CA GLN A 381 16.63 -7.17 -6.03
C GLN A 381 17.20 -5.75 -6.15
N PRO A 382 16.83 -4.81 -5.26
CA PRO A 382 17.41 -3.48 -5.24
C PRO A 382 18.94 -3.52 -5.24
N ALA A 383 19.53 -2.69 -6.10
CA ALA A 383 20.97 -2.68 -6.39
C ALA A 383 21.71 -1.53 -5.70
N GLY A 384 21.02 -0.68 -4.94
CA GLY A 384 21.67 0.34 -4.15
C GLY A 384 22.72 -0.28 -3.23
N GLU A 385 23.88 0.37 -3.12
CA GLU A 385 24.67 0.19 -1.91
C GLU A 385 23.73 0.49 -0.75
N GLU A 386 23.48 -0.50 0.10
CA GLU A 386 22.87 -0.16 1.38
C GLU A 386 23.86 0.80 2.02
N ASP A 387 23.41 2.01 2.40
CA ASP A 387 24.11 2.76 3.44
C ASP A 387 24.42 1.72 4.50
N ALA A 388 25.71 1.51 4.78
CA ALA A 388 26.18 0.49 5.71
C ALA A 388 25.14 0.40 6.82
N PRO A 389 24.50 -0.78 7.04
CA PRO A 389 23.34 -0.85 7.91
C PRO A 389 23.72 -0.07 9.15
N ALA A 390 22.98 0.99 9.46
CA ALA A 390 23.16 1.68 10.72
C ALA A 390 23.26 0.55 11.75
N PRO A 391 24.40 0.45 12.48
CA PRO A 391 24.86 -0.80 13.06
C PRO A 391 23.68 -1.50 13.72
N GLY A 392 23.47 -2.76 13.33
CA GLY A 392 22.20 -3.45 13.49
C GLY A 392 21.55 -3.24 14.86
N GLY A 393 20.24 -3.02 14.84
CA GLY A 393 19.41 -3.09 16.05
C GLY A 393 19.05 -1.76 16.70
N GLY A 394 19.31 -0.62 16.06
CA GLY A 394 18.77 0.66 16.49
C GLY A 394 17.26 0.78 16.24
N ARG A 395 16.39 0.39 17.17
CA ARG A 395 14.98 0.84 17.11
C ARG A 395 14.96 2.35 17.38
N THR A 396 14.06 3.11 16.78
CA THR A 396 13.90 4.53 17.13
C THR A 396 12.72 4.70 18.06
N VAL A 397 12.88 5.50 19.11
CA VAL A 397 11.82 5.81 20.08
C VAL A 397 11.38 7.26 19.93
N PRO A 398 10.07 7.54 19.87
CA PRO A 398 9.59 8.91 19.75
C PRO A 398 9.76 9.66 21.08
N GLY A 399 10.20 10.92 20.99
CA GLY A 399 10.05 11.86 22.10
C GLY A 399 8.59 12.20 22.34
N PHE A 400 8.22 12.55 23.57
CA PHE A 400 6.87 13.06 23.88
C PHE A 400 6.88 14.50 24.43
N SER A 401 8.03 15.01 24.89
CA SER A 401 8.19 16.42 25.27
C SER A 401 9.66 16.83 25.27
N TYR A 402 9.92 18.14 25.34
CA TYR A 402 11.26 18.67 25.56
C TYR A 402 11.28 19.73 26.66
N ALA A 403 12.44 19.94 27.25
CA ALA A 403 12.76 21.08 28.09
C ALA A 403 14.04 21.75 27.55
N GLN A 404 14.13 23.07 27.69
CA GLN A 404 15.29 23.82 27.22
C GLN A 404 15.83 24.71 28.34
N ALA A 405 17.15 24.75 28.48
CA ALA A 405 17.87 25.73 29.28
C ALA A 405 19.08 26.24 28.49
N ASP A 406 19.09 27.52 28.12
CA ASP A 406 20.10 28.12 27.25
C ASP A 406 20.30 27.34 25.93
N ARG A 407 21.45 26.67 25.81
CA ARG A 407 21.85 25.81 24.68
C ARG A 407 21.62 24.33 24.96
N GLN A 408 21.12 23.95 26.13
CA GLN A 408 20.79 22.56 26.43
C GLN A 408 19.35 22.25 26.04
N LEU A 409 19.19 21.21 25.24
CA LEU A 409 17.91 20.64 24.86
C LEU A 409 17.80 19.25 25.49
N THR A 410 16.85 19.10 26.41
CA THR A 410 16.52 17.82 27.05
C THR A 410 15.25 17.27 26.42
N VAL A 411 15.31 16.06 25.88
CA VAL A 411 14.16 15.37 25.27
C VAL A 411 13.71 14.24 26.18
N ASN A 412 12.42 14.19 26.49
CA ASN A 412 11.81 13.15 27.31
C ASN A 412 11.09 12.13 26.42
N PHE A 413 11.26 10.84 26.73
CA PHE A 413 10.75 9.72 25.95
C PHE A 413 10.47 8.50 26.84
N TRP A 414 9.74 7.53 26.29
CA TRP A 414 9.54 6.21 26.91
C TRP A 414 10.56 5.23 26.33
N GLY A 415 11.40 4.65 27.20
CA GLY A 415 12.41 3.65 26.82
C GLY A 415 12.25 2.35 27.59
N GLY A 416 12.45 1.20 26.94
CA GLY A 416 12.63 -0.09 27.61
C GLY A 416 13.88 -0.15 28.50
N ALA A 417 13.85 -1.04 29.50
CA ALA A 417 14.88 -1.16 30.53
C ALA A 417 16.18 -1.87 30.09
N CYS A 418 16.18 -2.62 28.98
CA CYS A 418 17.34 -3.43 28.54
C CYS A 418 18.07 -2.84 27.33
N SER A 419 18.09 -1.52 27.24
CA SER A 419 18.58 -0.79 26.08
C SER A 419 19.32 0.47 26.48
N THR A 420 20.33 0.79 25.68
CA THR A 420 21.06 2.06 25.73
C THR A 420 20.49 3.02 24.68
N TYR A 421 20.36 4.30 25.04
CA TYR A 421 19.76 5.31 24.18
C TYR A 421 20.75 6.40 23.81
N ALA A 422 20.68 6.87 22.56
CA ALA A 422 21.45 8.00 22.06
C ALA A 422 20.52 9.05 21.44
N LEU A 423 20.79 10.33 21.73
CA LEU A 423 20.05 11.47 21.17
C LEU A 423 20.92 12.16 20.10
N GLU A 424 20.44 12.15 18.86
CA GLU A 424 21.00 12.92 17.76
C GLU A 424 20.19 14.19 17.56
N VAL A 425 20.87 15.31 17.30
CA VAL A 425 20.25 16.60 17.04
C VAL A 425 20.77 17.18 15.73
N ARG A 426 19.87 17.64 14.88
CA ARG A 426 20.17 18.41 13.67
C ARG A 426 19.50 19.78 13.76
N GLU A 427 20.30 20.83 13.68
CA GLU A 427 19.81 22.20 13.74
C GLU A 427 19.60 22.74 12.34
N GLU A 428 18.36 23.15 12.08
CA GLU A 428 17.98 23.88 10.88
C GLU A 428 17.56 25.31 11.25
N THR A 429 17.34 26.14 10.23
CA THR A 429 16.97 27.54 10.40
C THR A 429 15.62 27.73 11.11
N ALA A 430 14.65 26.85 10.85
CA ALA A 430 13.29 26.96 11.41
C ALA A 430 12.96 25.90 12.49
N ALA A 431 13.76 24.84 12.60
CA ALA A 431 13.50 23.72 13.49
C ALA A 431 14.78 23.06 13.99
N VAL A 432 14.67 22.35 15.10
CA VAL A 432 15.69 21.46 15.64
C VAL A 432 15.13 20.05 15.59
N MET A 433 15.66 19.22 14.70
CA MET A 433 15.25 17.84 14.55
C MET A 433 15.97 16.96 15.57
N VAL A 434 15.23 16.11 16.26
CA VAL A 434 15.76 15.18 17.27
C VAL A 434 15.46 13.74 16.89
N LYS A 435 16.43 12.84 17.09
CA LYS A 435 16.26 11.40 16.87
C LYS A 435 16.83 10.64 18.05
N ILE A 436 16.04 9.73 18.60
CA ILE A 436 16.45 8.88 19.72
C ILE A 436 16.60 7.45 19.22
N THR A 437 17.81 6.90 19.34
CA THR A 437 18.13 5.54 18.92
C THR A 437 18.23 4.63 20.15
N ASP A 438 17.42 3.57 20.18
CA ASP A 438 17.43 2.45 21.12
C ASP A 438 18.35 1.36 20.60
N THR A 439 19.42 1.05 21.35
CA THR A 439 20.31 -0.08 21.09
C THR A 439 20.14 -1.13 22.20
N PRO A 440 19.63 -2.34 21.90
CA PRO A 440 19.52 -3.42 22.88
C PRO A 440 20.88 -3.78 23.47
N ASP A 441 20.98 -3.84 24.80
CA ASP A 441 22.25 -4.17 25.48
C ASP A 441 22.69 -5.61 25.22
N LYS A 442 21.71 -6.50 24.99
CA LYS A 442 21.91 -7.94 24.72
C LYS A 442 21.02 -8.38 23.55
N PRO A 443 21.47 -8.22 22.30
CA PRO A 443 20.71 -8.66 21.13
C PRO A 443 20.27 -10.12 21.23
N GLY A 444 19.02 -10.41 20.86
CA GLY A 444 18.46 -11.77 20.85
C GLY A 444 17.99 -12.32 22.20
N ARG A 445 18.20 -11.59 23.32
CA ARG A 445 17.68 -11.99 24.63
C ARG A 445 16.32 -11.34 24.90
N ALA A 446 15.38 -12.11 25.46
CA ALA A 446 14.10 -11.56 25.90
C ALA A 446 14.32 -10.46 26.95
N CYS A 447 13.67 -9.31 26.75
CA CYS A 447 13.62 -8.20 27.71
C CYS A 447 12.21 -8.12 28.29
N ILE A 448 12.11 -7.70 29.55
CA ILE A 448 10.82 -7.40 30.17
C ILE A 448 10.15 -6.22 29.44
N MET A 449 8.86 -6.33 29.16
CA MET A 449 8.07 -5.31 28.47
C MET A 449 7.66 -4.17 29.43
N LEU A 450 8.65 -3.50 30.00
CA LEU A 450 8.47 -2.34 30.88
C LEU A 450 9.06 -1.10 30.21
N ALA A 451 8.26 -0.05 30.04
CA ALA A 451 8.70 1.26 29.56
C ALA A 451 8.91 2.20 30.76
N GLU A 452 10.06 2.85 30.80
CA GLU A 452 10.42 3.86 31.81
C GLU A 452 10.50 5.23 31.16
N GLU A 453 10.05 6.27 31.87
CA GLU A 453 10.28 7.65 31.44
C GLU A 453 11.78 7.95 31.56
N ARG A 454 12.38 8.35 30.44
CA ARG A 454 13.79 8.66 30.31
C ARG A 454 13.94 10.05 29.71
N SER A 455 15.11 10.65 29.96
CA SER A 455 15.50 11.91 29.33
C SER A 455 16.94 11.84 28.83
N LEU A 456 17.20 12.51 27.72
CA LEU A 456 18.54 12.70 27.16
C LEU A 456 18.75 14.18 26.86
N THR A 457 19.94 14.68 27.11
CA THR A 457 20.28 16.09 26.91
C THR A 457 21.38 16.23 25.87
N ALA A 458 21.17 17.15 24.93
CA ALA A 458 22.14 17.55 23.92
C ALA A 458 22.43 19.05 24.01
N THR A 459 23.64 19.44 23.61
CA THR A 459 24.02 20.86 23.54
C THR A 459 23.87 21.33 22.10
N LEU A 460 22.98 22.29 21.87
CA LEU A 460 22.78 22.98 20.60
C LEU A 460 23.96 23.92 20.31
N GLN A 461 24.25 24.18 19.04
CA GLN A 461 25.20 25.17 18.53
C GLN A 461 24.74 26.60 18.85
N GLN A 462 23.44 26.86 18.79
CA GLN A 462 22.81 28.14 19.16
C GLN A 462 21.63 27.89 20.11
N PRO A 463 21.24 28.86 20.96
CA PRO A 463 20.02 28.75 21.76
C PRO A 463 18.81 28.42 20.87
N LEU A 464 17.85 27.62 21.35
CA LEU A 464 16.72 27.16 20.52
C LEU A 464 15.94 28.34 19.89
N GLY A 465 15.70 29.40 20.67
CA GLY A 465 14.93 30.55 20.23
C GLY A 465 13.50 30.15 19.87
N ASP A 466 12.99 30.70 18.76
CA ASP A 466 11.65 30.40 18.26
C ASP A 466 11.58 29.10 17.41
N ARG A 467 12.69 28.37 17.28
CA ARG A 467 12.76 27.14 16.48
C ARG A 467 11.95 26.03 17.15
N LYS A 468 11.17 25.31 16.36
CA LYS A 468 10.39 24.17 16.84
C LYS A 468 11.27 22.95 17.03
N VAL A 469 11.03 22.16 18.06
CA VAL A 469 11.66 20.83 18.22
C VAL A 469 10.78 19.80 17.54
N VAL A 470 11.34 19.06 16.57
CA VAL A 470 10.61 18.08 15.76
C VAL A 470 11.26 16.70 15.92
N ASP A 471 10.46 15.69 16.22
CA ASP A 471 10.93 14.31 16.24
C ASP A 471 11.15 13.83 14.79
N ALA A 472 12.38 13.49 14.43
CA ALA A 472 12.77 13.12 13.08
C ALA A 472 12.19 11.77 12.64
N THR A 473 11.76 10.93 13.59
CA THR A 473 11.18 9.61 13.30
C THR A 473 9.70 9.75 12.93
N THR A 474 8.96 10.60 13.65
CA THR A 474 7.51 10.76 13.49
C THR A 474 7.11 11.99 12.68
N GLY A 475 8.02 12.94 12.49
CA GLY A 475 7.75 14.26 11.90
C GLY A 475 6.91 15.18 12.78
N LYS A 476 6.61 14.79 14.03
CA LYS A 476 5.75 15.55 14.93
C LYS A 476 6.54 16.57 15.74
N ALA A 477 5.96 17.75 15.94
CA ALA A 477 6.50 18.74 16.87
C ALA A 477 6.32 18.25 18.31
N LEU A 478 7.38 18.32 19.10
CA LEU A 478 7.33 18.00 20.52
C LEU A 478 6.83 19.21 21.31
N PRO A 479 5.94 19.04 22.30
CA PRO A 479 5.56 20.12 23.19
C PRO A 479 6.69 20.44 24.17
N GLY A 480 6.93 21.73 24.42
CA GLY A 480 7.83 22.20 25.47
C GLY A 480 7.16 22.10 26.85
N ARG A 481 7.93 21.71 27.87
CA ARG A 481 7.51 21.76 29.28
C ARG A 481 7.89 23.08 29.94
#